data_AF-A0A955XQ54-F1
#
_entry.id   AF-A0A955XQ54-F1
#
_cell.length_a   1.000
_cell.length_b   1.000
_cell.length_c   1.000
_cell.angle_alpha   90.00
_cell.angle_beta   90.00
_cell.angle_gamma   90.00
#
_symmetry.space_group_name_H-M   'P 1'
#
loop_
_entity.id
_entity.type
_entity.pdbx_description
1 polymer ?
#
loop_
_entity_poly.entity_id
_entity_poly.type
_entity_poly.pdbx_seq_one_letter_code
_entity_poly.pdbx_strand_id
1 'polypeptide(L)'
;TLQIRGTPEPMAGLVHAFRVGNFIPEPGVRHPVYFVSRCQRRDYAEAIDALRSRQDGAPFAVMLPTDRFIAEDTLRQMSALGVPLLPLSDVIGLSASGLAALADPLRFFAGIGRRGAGPAPVSAEVVARAVVCRPGGDPTWRDLDEPAYRDLVAAVDEYEIFADERGRTAARTIDGERQRRTGIQASYFQLLRACAEYRGYYDPGADLRFDEIYKDPKQNFVRARQAIDVKTNDNWKLFKSRIVDNHAEYEFSPDPNTSFALVFQPTS
;
A
#
# COMPACT_ATOMS: atom_id res chain seq x y z
N THR A 1 -27.80 -2.66 0.32
CA THR A 1 -27.36 -4.03 0.70
C THR A 1 -26.73 -4.69 -0.49
N LEU A 2 -25.46 -5.08 -0.43
CA LEU A 2 -24.82 -5.82 -1.53
C LEU A 2 -25.45 -7.21 -1.59
N GLN A 3 -26.11 -7.53 -2.70
CA GLN A 3 -26.65 -8.87 -2.92
C GLN A 3 -25.75 -9.60 -3.90
N ILE A 4 -24.66 -10.19 -3.39
CA ILE A 4 -23.96 -11.23 -4.14
C ILE A 4 -24.87 -12.46 -4.12
N ARG A 5 -25.63 -12.66 -5.20
CA ARG A 5 -26.45 -13.84 -5.40
C ARG A 5 -25.72 -14.79 -6.35
N GLY A 6 -25.37 -15.97 -5.89
CA GLY A 6 -24.74 -17.00 -6.70
C GLY A 6 -24.16 -18.14 -5.86
N THR A 7 -24.23 -19.36 -6.38
CA THR A 7 -23.39 -20.45 -5.90
C THR A 7 -21.98 -20.23 -6.49
N PRO A 8 -20.89 -20.42 -5.74
CA PRO A 8 -19.55 -20.33 -6.30
C PRO A 8 -19.39 -21.31 -7.48
N GLU A 9 -19.10 -20.77 -8.65
CA GLU A 9 -18.92 -21.52 -9.90
C GLU A 9 -17.43 -21.55 -10.26
N PRO A 10 -16.78 -22.73 -10.34
CA PRO A 10 -15.40 -22.82 -10.77
C PRO A 10 -15.20 -22.29 -12.19
N MET A 11 -14.15 -21.51 -12.41
CA MET A 11 -13.80 -21.01 -13.73
C MET A 11 -13.03 -22.08 -14.51
N ALA A 12 -13.63 -22.59 -15.59
CA ALA A 12 -13.04 -23.66 -16.40
C ALA A 12 -11.58 -23.35 -16.77
N GLY A 13 -10.64 -24.24 -16.48
CA GLY A 13 -9.22 -24.07 -16.82
C GLY A 13 -8.45 -23.04 -15.98
N LEU A 14 -9.03 -22.44 -14.94
CA LEU A 14 -8.33 -21.56 -14.01
C LEU A 14 -8.44 -22.13 -12.60
N VAL A 15 -7.32 -22.65 -12.07
CA VAL A 15 -7.29 -23.47 -10.84
C VAL A 15 -8.07 -22.87 -9.66
N HIS A 16 -7.57 -22.16 -8.69
CA HIS A 16 -8.42 -21.67 -7.58
C HIS A 16 -9.14 -20.35 -7.92
N ALA A 17 -9.90 -20.31 -9.02
CA ALA A 17 -10.68 -19.14 -9.45
C ALA A 17 -12.17 -19.50 -9.60
N PHE A 18 -13.03 -18.70 -8.97
CA PHE A 18 -14.46 -18.94 -8.89
C PHE A 18 -15.24 -17.67 -9.26
N ARG A 19 -16.34 -17.80 -9.98
CA ARG A 19 -17.36 -16.76 -10.04
C ARG A 19 -18.23 -16.89 -8.79
N VAL A 20 -18.26 -15.86 -7.95
CA VAL A 20 -19.00 -15.90 -6.68
C VAL A 20 -20.35 -15.18 -6.75
N GLY A 21 -20.60 -14.42 -7.82
CA GLY A 21 -21.90 -13.84 -8.10
C GLY A 21 -21.81 -12.66 -9.05
N ASN A 22 -22.75 -11.72 -8.91
CA ASN A 22 -22.78 -10.49 -9.67
C ASN A 22 -23.04 -9.30 -8.75
N PHE A 23 -22.37 -8.18 -9.02
CA PHE A 23 -22.72 -6.87 -8.52
C PHE A 23 -23.75 -6.23 -9.45
N ILE A 24 -24.82 -5.68 -8.87
CA ILE A 24 -25.94 -5.07 -9.58
C ILE A 24 -26.06 -3.64 -9.07
N PRO A 25 -25.40 -2.66 -9.71
CA PRO A 25 -25.49 -1.26 -9.29
C PRO A 25 -26.87 -0.67 -9.57
N GLU A 26 -27.45 -1.03 -10.71
CA GLU A 26 -28.75 -0.56 -11.21
C GLU A 26 -29.51 -1.71 -11.89
N PRO A 27 -30.84 -1.65 -11.96
CA PRO A 27 -31.63 -2.66 -12.67
C PRO A 27 -31.15 -2.84 -14.12
N GLY A 28 -30.83 -4.08 -14.50
CA GLY A 28 -30.36 -4.43 -15.85
C GLY A 28 -28.84 -4.40 -16.05
N VAL A 29 -28.08 -3.78 -15.15
CA VAL A 29 -26.61 -3.76 -15.19
C VAL A 29 -26.07 -4.84 -14.25
N ARG A 30 -25.23 -5.76 -14.77
CA ARG A 30 -24.66 -6.86 -13.99
C ARG A 30 -23.17 -6.98 -14.27
N HIS A 31 -22.37 -6.90 -13.21
CA HIS A 31 -20.93 -7.11 -13.27
C HIS A 31 -20.55 -8.37 -12.53
N PRO A 32 -19.86 -9.34 -13.15
CA PRO A 32 -19.46 -10.54 -12.45
C PRO A 32 -18.42 -10.22 -11.37
N VAL A 33 -18.53 -10.92 -10.26
CA VAL A 33 -17.56 -10.88 -9.16
C VAL A 33 -16.86 -12.23 -9.11
N TYR A 34 -15.54 -12.20 -9.22
CA TYR A 34 -14.69 -13.38 -9.13
C TYR A 34 -13.98 -13.43 -7.79
N PHE A 35 -13.73 -14.63 -7.28
CA PHE A 35 -12.79 -14.87 -6.19
C PHE A 35 -11.60 -15.64 -6.75
N VAL A 36 -10.39 -15.12 -6.51
CA VAL A 36 -9.14 -15.74 -6.95
C VAL A 36 -8.25 -15.92 -5.73
N SER A 37 -7.85 -17.15 -5.46
CA SER A 37 -6.89 -17.47 -4.41
C SER A 37 -5.63 -18.08 -5.03
N ARG A 38 -4.47 -17.46 -4.85
CA ARG A 38 -3.16 -17.97 -5.24
C ARG A 38 -2.13 -17.60 -4.18
N CYS A 39 -0.97 -18.26 -4.24
CA CYS A 39 0.13 -18.04 -3.30
C CYS A 39 1.40 -17.49 -3.97
N GLN A 40 1.35 -17.20 -5.28
CA GLN A 40 2.48 -16.68 -6.06
C GLN A 40 2.05 -15.54 -6.99
N ARG A 41 2.96 -14.58 -7.22
CA ARG A 41 2.74 -13.41 -8.09
C ARG A 41 2.39 -13.81 -9.53
N ARG A 42 3.14 -14.74 -10.09
CA ARG A 42 2.95 -15.23 -11.46
C ARG A 42 1.55 -15.83 -11.65
N ASP A 43 1.11 -16.65 -10.70
CA ASP A 43 -0.19 -17.32 -10.79
C ASP A 43 -1.37 -16.35 -10.72
N TYR A 44 -1.23 -15.26 -9.94
CA TYR A 44 -2.22 -14.19 -9.90
C TYR A 44 -2.29 -13.45 -11.23
N ALA A 45 -1.13 -13.07 -11.80
CA ALA A 45 -1.09 -12.40 -13.10
C ALA A 45 -1.76 -13.25 -14.19
N GLU A 46 -1.42 -14.54 -14.26
CA GLU A 46 -2.02 -15.48 -15.22
C GLU A 46 -3.55 -15.61 -15.04
N ALA A 47 -4.01 -15.77 -13.79
CA ALA A 47 -5.44 -15.90 -13.52
C ALA A 47 -6.21 -14.61 -13.87
N ILE A 48 -5.66 -13.44 -13.53
CA ILE A 48 -6.26 -12.15 -13.81
C ILE A 48 -6.30 -11.87 -15.32
N ASP A 49 -5.21 -12.17 -16.04
CA ASP A 49 -5.16 -12.02 -17.50
C ASP A 49 -6.16 -12.92 -18.21
N ALA A 50 -6.30 -14.16 -17.74
CA ALA A 50 -7.27 -15.08 -18.29
C ALA A 50 -8.72 -14.65 -18.02
N LEU A 51 -9.01 -14.12 -16.82
CA LEU A 51 -10.32 -13.54 -16.51
C LEU A 51 -10.61 -12.35 -17.43
N ARG A 52 -9.65 -11.45 -17.60
CA ARG A 52 -9.75 -10.28 -18.49
C ARG A 52 -10.06 -10.69 -19.93
N SER A 53 -9.29 -11.64 -20.47
CA SER A 53 -9.48 -12.15 -21.83
C SER A 53 -10.90 -12.71 -22.03
N ARG A 54 -11.45 -13.41 -21.03
CA ARG A 54 -12.81 -13.97 -21.07
C ARG A 54 -13.92 -12.94 -20.93
N GLN A 55 -13.65 -11.79 -20.32
CA GLN A 55 -14.66 -10.74 -20.19
C GLN A 55 -14.80 -9.88 -21.45
N ASP A 56 -13.86 -9.97 -22.40
CA ASP A 56 -13.90 -9.22 -23.66
C ASP A 56 -14.19 -7.71 -23.46
N GLY A 57 -13.51 -7.11 -22.48
CA GLY A 57 -13.68 -5.70 -22.10
C GLY A 57 -14.91 -5.39 -21.24
N ALA A 58 -15.76 -6.36 -20.92
CA ALA A 58 -16.85 -6.18 -19.97
C ALA A 58 -16.31 -5.92 -18.56
N PRO A 59 -16.90 -4.99 -17.78
CA PRO A 59 -16.45 -4.72 -16.43
C PRO A 59 -16.76 -5.85 -15.45
N PHE A 60 -15.81 -6.13 -14.56
CA PHE A 60 -15.90 -7.14 -13.51
C PHE A 60 -15.15 -6.69 -12.26
N ALA A 61 -15.27 -7.44 -11.17
CA ALA A 61 -14.48 -7.27 -9.97
C ALA A 61 -13.80 -8.57 -9.56
N VAL A 62 -12.68 -8.45 -8.85
CA VAL A 62 -11.96 -9.60 -8.30
C VAL A 62 -11.79 -9.42 -6.81
N MET A 63 -12.17 -10.44 -6.05
CA MET A 63 -11.91 -10.61 -4.64
C MET A 63 -10.71 -11.56 -4.48
N LEU A 64 -9.81 -11.21 -3.58
CA LEU A 64 -8.60 -11.98 -3.29
C LEU A 64 -8.43 -12.08 -1.77
N PRO A 65 -7.83 -13.15 -1.21
CA PRO A 65 -7.58 -13.24 0.22
C PRO A 65 -6.77 -12.06 0.78
N THR A 66 -5.70 -11.69 0.07
CA THR A 66 -4.76 -10.61 0.42
C THR A 66 -4.04 -10.13 -0.84
N ASP A 67 -3.62 -8.87 -0.86
CA ASP A 67 -2.84 -8.25 -1.94
C ASP A 67 -1.34 -8.56 -1.89
N ARG A 68 -0.85 -9.22 -0.83
CA ARG A 68 0.56 -9.56 -0.60
C ARG A 68 1.27 -10.19 -1.81
N PHE A 69 0.53 -10.95 -2.61
CA PHE A 69 1.05 -11.67 -3.77
C PHE A 69 0.66 -11.05 -5.11
N ILE A 70 0.10 -9.85 -5.12
CA ILE A 70 -0.21 -9.12 -6.35
C ILE A 70 0.96 -8.19 -6.69
N ALA A 71 1.46 -8.26 -7.92
CA ALA A 71 2.47 -7.32 -8.38
C ALA A 71 1.87 -5.92 -8.55
N GLU A 72 2.65 -4.87 -8.29
CA GLU A 72 2.17 -3.48 -8.42
C GLU A 72 1.70 -3.16 -9.84
N ASP A 73 2.36 -3.71 -10.86
CA ASP A 73 1.93 -3.55 -12.25
C ASP A 73 0.56 -4.17 -12.53
N THR A 74 0.25 -5.31 -11.91
CA THR A 74 -1.09 -5.92 -11.99
C THR A 74 -2.14 -5.04 -11.31
N LEU A 75 -1.82 -4.45 -10.15
CA LEU A 75 -2.70 -3.49 -9.47
C LEU A 75 -2.95 -2.25 -10.35
N ARG A 76 -1.89 -1.66 -10.91
CA ARG A 76 -1.98 -0.51 -11.83
C ARG A 76 -2.83 -0.83 -13.06
N GLN A 77 -2.56 -1.95 -13.71
CA GLN A 77 -3.28 -2.36 -14.91
C GLN A 77 -4.78 -2.58 -14.62
N MET A 78 -5.11 -3.19 -13.49
CA MET A 78 -6.51 -3.41 -13.10
C MET A 78 -7.23 -2.11 -12.77
N SER A 79 -6.56 -1.22 -12.07
CA SER A 79 -7.07 0.13 -11.80
C SER A 79 -7.36 0.92 -13.09
N ALA A 80 -6.41 0.93 -14.04
CA ALA A 80 -6.55 1.60 -15.32
C ALA A 80 -7.72 1.05 -16.17
N LEU A 81 -8.05 -0.23 -15.99
CA LEU A 81 -9.16 -0.90 -16.65
C LEU A 81 -10.50 -0.73 -15.89
N GLY A 82 -10.50 -0.10 -14.72
CA GLY A 82 -11.70 0.03 -13.88
C GLY A 82 -12.17 -1.32 -13.30
N VAL A 83 -11.23 -2.25 -13.11
CA VAL A 83 -11.46 -3.56 -12.49
C VAL A 83 -10.99 -3.47 -11.04
N PRO A 84 -11.90 -3.32 -10.06
CA PRO A 84 -11.51 -3.28 -8.67
C PRO A 84 -10.99 -4.64 -8.21
N LEU A 85 -9.82 -4.60 -7.58
CA LEU A 85 -9.23 -5.71 -6.81
C LEU A 85 -9.56 -5.47 -5.33
N LEU A 86 -10.27 -6.40 -4.71
CA LEU A 86 -10.72 -6.31 -3.32
C LEU A 86 -10.00 -7.36 -2.45
N PRO A 87 -8.98 -6.96 -1.68
CA PRO A 87 -8.38 -7.82 -0.66
C PRO A 87 -9.40 -8.06 0.46
N LEU A 88 -9.71 -9.31 0.75
CA LEU A 88 -10.62 -9.69 1.82
C LEU A 88 -10.07 -9.30 3.19
N SER A 89 -8.74 -9.23 3.34
CA SER A 89 -8.06 -8.66 4.50
C SER A 89 -8.45 -7.22 4.82
N ASP A 90 -8.99 -6.49 3.85
CA ASP A 90 -9.32 -5.06 3.99
C ASP A 90 -10.78 -4.83 4.38
N VAL A 91 -11.63 -5.83 4.13
CA VAL A 91 -13.08 -5.73 4.30
C VAL A 91 -13.66 -6.74 5.27
N ILE A 92 -12.90 -7.77 5.64
CA ILE A 92 -13.31 -8.78 6.63
C ILE A 92 -12.35 -8.74 7.82
N GLY A 93 -12.93 -8.62 9.01
CA GLY A 93 -12.22 -8.66 10.28
C GLY A 93 -12.89 -9.60 11.26
N LEU A 94 -12.32 -9.69 12.47
CA LEU A 94 -12.87 -10.47 13.56
C LEU A 94 -13.68 -9.57 14.51
N SER A 95 -14.84 -10.06 14.91
CA SER A 95 -15.72 -9.51 15.94
C SER A 95 -15.96 -10.56 17.02
N ALA A 96 -16.58 -10.16 18.13
CA ALA A 96 -16.94 -11.09 19.22
C ALA A 96 -17.82 -12.27 18.74
N SER A 97 -18.55 -12.10 17.63
CA SER A 97 -19.43 -13.10 17.02
C SER A 97 -18.82 -13.83 15.81
N GLY A 98 -17.53 -13.64 15.51
CA GLY A 98 -16.86 -14.21 14.35
C GLY A 98 -16.54 -13.17 13.27
N LEU A 99 -16.56 -13.56 12.00
CA LEU A 99 -16.19 -12.65 10.89
C LEU A 99 -17.22 -11.52 10.73
N ALA A 100 -16.72 -10.28 10.63
CA ALA A 100 -17.52 -9.08 10.41
C ALA A 100 -16.97 -8.28 9.23
N ALA A 101 -17.85 -7.57 8.53
CA ALA A 101 -17.44 -6.62 7.51
C ALA A 101 -16.88 -5.35 8.18
N LEU A 102 -15.64 -4.98 7.87
CA LEU A 102 -14.95 -3.81 8.44
C LEU A 102 -15.25 -2.51 7.68
N ALA A 103 -15.70 -2.61 6.44
CA ALA A 103 -15.98 -1.47 5.59
C ALA A 103 -17.26 -1.71 4.79
N ASP A 104 -17.90 -0.62 4.37
CA ASP A 104 -19.07 -0.68 3.50
C ASP A 104 -18.67 -1.24 2.12
N PRO A 105 -19.09 -2.48 1.77
CA PRO A 105 -18.67 -3.10 0.53
C PRO A 105 -19.20 -2.35 -0.70
N LEU A 106 -20.26 -1.54 -0.59
CA LEU A 106 -20.78 -0.74 -1.71
C LEU A 106 -19.76 0.28 -2.22
N ARG A 107 -18.92 0.83 -1.33
CA ARG A 107 -17.87 1.78 -1.72
C ARG A 107 -16.83 1.16 -2.65
N PHE A 108 -16.54 -0.14 -2.49
CA PHE A 108 -15.56 -0.85 -3.32
C PHE A 108 -16.10 -1.19 -4.71
N PHE A 109 -17.38 -1.55 -4.78
CA PHE A 109 -18.00 -1.96 -6.04
C PHE A 109 -18.58 -0.78 -6.85
N ALA A 110 -18.74 0.41 -6.24
CA ALA A 110 -19.20 1.62 -6.92
C ALA A 110 -18.31 2.06 -8.10
N GLY A 111 -17.07 1.57 -8.18
CA GLY A 111 -16.11 1.86 -9.24
C GLY A 111 -16.05 0.85 -10.38
N ILE A 112 -16.82 -0.26 -10.36
CA ILE A 112 -16.73 -1.27 -11.43
C ILE A 112 -17.08 -0.65 -12.79
N GLY A 113 -16.20 -0.79 -13.77
CA GLY A 113 -16.41 -0.29 -15.14
C GLY A 113 -16.26 1.21 -15.31
N ARG A 114 -16.17 1.96 -14.20
CA ARG A 114 -15.61 3.31 -14.23
C ARG A 114 -14.11 3.13 -14.31
N ARG A 115 -13.56 3.24 -15.53
CA ARG A 115 -12.11 3.46 -15.69
C ARG A 115 -11.76 4.58 -14.73
N GLY A 116 -10.94 4.30 -13.71
CA GLY A 116 -10.28 5.40 -12.98
C GLY A 116 -9.67 6.28 -14.06
N ALA A 117 -9.87 7.61 -13.96
CA ALA A 117 -9.55 8.59 -15.01
C ALA A 117 -8.54 8.01 -16.01
N GLY A 118 -9.06 7.60 -17.18
CA GLY A 118 -8.25 6.93 -18.20
C GLY A 118 -7.00 7.75 -18.50
N PRO A 119 -5.97 7.12 -19.08
CA PRO A 119 -4.57 7.52 -18.93
C PRO A 119 -4.42 9.02 -19.07
N ALA A 120 -3.93 9.66 -18.00
CA ALA A 120 -3.27 10.95 -18.15
C ALA A 120 -2.28 10.84 -19.32
N PRO A 121 -2.17 11.88 -20.16
CA PRO A 121 -1.37 11.85 -21.38
C PRO A 121 0.03 11.32 -21.04
N VAL A 122 0.45 10.24 -21.72
CA VAL A 122 1.74 9.55 -21.52
C VAL A 122 2.11 9.51 -20.04
N SER A 123 1.59 8.56 -19.24
CA SER A 123 1.80 8.53 -17.79
C SER A 123 3.27 8.84 -17.50
N ALA A 124 3.51 10.03 -16.96
CA ALA A 124 4.87 10.42 -16.68
C ALA A 124 5.41 9.34 -15.73
N GLU A 125 6.51 8.73 -16.15
CA GLU A 125 7.10 7.57 -15.51
C GLU A 125 7.10 7.79 -13.99
N VAL A 126 6.53 6.86 -13.23
CA VAL A 126 6.55 6.97 -11.77
C VAL A 126 7.98 6.78 -11.33
N VAL A 127 8.66 7.89 -11.02
CA VAL A 127 10.07 7.88 -10.62
C VAL A 127 10.25 7.69 -9.12
N ALA A 128 9.19 7.91 -8.34
CA ALA A 128 9.17 7.73 -6.90
C ALA A 128 7.76 7.55 -6.36
N ARG A 129 7.64 6.98 -5.17
CA ARG A 129 6.39 6.91 -4.40
C ARG A 129 6.62 7.55 -3.03
N ALA A 130 5.71 8.41 -2.59
CA ALA A 130 5.86 9.13 -1.34
C ALA A 130 4.66 8.98 -0.42
N VAL A 131 4.91 8.97 0.89
CA VAL A 131 3.89 9.23 1.91
C VAL A 131 4.08 10.64 2.43
N VAL A 132 3.04 11.47 2.31
CA VAL A 132 3.09 12.90 2.60
C VAL A 132 2.00 13.26 3.60
N CYS A 133 2.36 14.02 4.62
CA CYS A 133 1.46 14.61 5.59
C CYS A 133 1.77 16.11 5.70
N ARG A 134 0.75 16.94 5.44
CA ARG A 134 0.82 18.39 5.69
C ARG A 134 0.38 18.68 7.13
N PRO A 135 0.77 19.82 7.73
CA PRO A 135 0.31 20.17 9.08
C PRO A 135 -1.22 20.06 9.21
N GLY A 136 -1.68 19.27 10.18
CA GLY A 136 -3.11 19.06 10.47
C GLY A 136 -3.87 18.16 9.48
N GLY A 137 -3.19 17.52 8.53
CA GLY A 137 -3.79 16.54 7.62
C GLY A 137 -3.48 15.09 7.99
N ASP A 138 -4.08 14.16 7.24
CA ASP A 138 -3.76 12.73 7.34
C ASP A 138 -2.61 12.36 6.38
N PRO A 139 -1.79 11.34 6.71
CA PRO A 139 -0.80 10.79 5.80
C PRO A 139 -1.45 10.24 4.51
N THR A 140 -0.91 10.63 3.35
CA THR A 140 -1.40 10.18 2.04
C THR A 140 -0.27 9.63 1.17
N TRP A 141 -0.51 8.45 0.60
CA TRP A 141 0.39 7.85 -0.39
C TRP A 141 0.15 8.44 -1.78
N ARG A 142 1.24 8.73 -2.51
CA ARG A 142 1.20 9.38 -3.83
C ARG A 142 2.30 8.81 -4.72
N ASP A 143 1.95 8.46 -5.95
CA ASP A 143 2.94 8.20 -7.00
C ASP A 143 3.39 9.54 -7.59
N LEU A 144 4.69 9.67 -7.83
CA LEU A 144 5.32 10.90 -8.31
C LEU A 144 5.97 10.66 -9.66
N ASP A 145 5.66 11.54 -10.61
CA ASP A 145 6.45 11.71 -11.82
C ASP A 145 7.66 12.64 -11.59
N GLU A 146 8.53 12.79 -12.59
CA GLU A 146 9.74 13.60 -12.46
C GLU A 146 9.47 15.08 -12.10
N PRO A 147 8.48 15.78 -12.69
CA PRO A 147 8.07 17.11 -12.22
C PRO A 147 7.62 17.13 -10.75
N ALA A 148 6.67 16.26 -10.36
CA ALA A 148 6.12 16.24 -9.01
C ALA A 148 7.18 15.85 -7.96
N TYR A 149 8.10 14.95 -8.31
CA TYR A 149 9.26 14.61 -7.49
C TYR A 149 10.15 15.84 -7.26
N ARG A 150 10.51 16.57 -8.33
CA ARG A 150 11.33 17.78 -8.21
C ARG A 150 10.65 18.87 -7.37
N ASP A 151 9.35 19.07 -7.56
CA ASP A 151 8.57 20.03 -6.77
C ASP A 151 8.55 19.64 -5.28
N LEU A 152 8.37 18.35 -4.98
CA LEU A 152 8.37 17.85 -3.60
C LEU A 152 9.76 18.01 -2.94
N VAL A 153 10.84 17.72 -3.67
CA VAL A 153 12.21 17.90 -3.18
C VAL A 153 12.56 19.38 -3.00
N ALA A 154 12.09 20.26 -3.89
CA ALA A 154 12.26 21.71 -3.74
C ALA A 154 11.52 22.25 -2.50
N ALA A 155 10.39 21.64 -2.15
CA ALA A 155 9.61 21.94 -0.95
C ALA A 155 10.15 21.28 0.34
N VAL A 156 11.39 20.77 0.36
CA VAL A 156 11.99 20.08 1.52
C VAL A 156 11.81 20.85 2.82
N ASP A 157 12.03 22.17 2.81
CA ASP A 157 11.99 23.02 4.00
C ASP A 157 10.56 23.34 4.48
N GLU A 158 9.52 22.94 3.75
CA GLU A 158 8.11 23.03 4.19
C GLU A 158 7.71 21.89 5.13
N TYR A 159 8.52 20.83 5.24
CA TYR A 159 8.23 19.66 6.06
C TYR A 159 9.15 19.60 7.27
N GLU A 160 8.57 19.28 8.42
CA GLU A 160 9.33 19.03 9.65
C GLU A 160 10.28 17.84 9.47
N ILE A 161 9.82 16.77 8.81
CA ILE A 161 10.61 15.58 8.49
C ILE A 161 10.53 15.30 6.99
N PHE A 162 11.66 15.37 6.31
CA PHE A 162 11.78 15.02 4.91
C PHE A 162 12.83 13.93 4.74
N ALA A 163 12.52 12.89 3.98
CA ALA A 163 13.47 11.85 3.64
C ALA A 163 13.32 11.43 2.19
N ASP A 164 14.43 11.34 1.47
CA ASP A 164 14.45 11.01 0.05
C ASP A 164 15.44 9.89 -0.24
N GLU A 165 14.88 8.73 -0.64
CA GLU A 165 15.65 7.55 -1.00
C GLU A 165 16.49 7.76 -2.26
N ARG A 166 16.00 8.51 -3.25
CA ARG A 166 16.71 8.71 -4.52
C ARG A 166 17.93 9.61 -4.32
N GLY A 167 17.77 10.71 -3.58
CA GLY A 167 18.86 11.59 -3.16
C GLY A 167 19.71 11.05 -2.01
N ARG A 168 19.28 10.00 -1.31
CA ARG A 168 19.98 9.42 -0.14
C ARG A 168 20.11 10.42 1.01
N THR A 169 19.11 11.27 1.16
CA THR A 169 19.14 12.40 2.10
C THR A 169 17.95 12.38 3.06
N ALA A 170 18.13 13.06 4.18
CA ALA A 170 17.04 13.44 5.06
C ALA A 170 17.28 14.85 5.60
N ALA A 171 16.20 15.58 5.83
CA ALA A 171 16.21 16.86 6.51
C ALA A 171 15.15 16.83 7.60
N ARG A 172 15.50 17.24 8.81
CA ARG A 172 14.59 17.24 9.95
C ARG A 172 14.80 18.46 10.83
N THR A 173 13.71 18.94 11.41
CA THR A 173 13.76 20.06 12.36
C THR A 173 13.71 19.52 13.79
N ILE A 174 14.76 19.79 14.57
CA ILE A 174 14.87 19.38 15.97
C ILE A 174 15.10 20.65 16.79
N ASP A 175 14.23 20.91 17.78
CA ASP A 175 14.32 22.09 18.66
C ASP A 175 14.46 23.43 17.89
N GLY A 176 13.79 23.53 16.73
CA GLY A 176 13.83 24.71 15.85
C GLY A 176 15.05 24.77 14.92
N GLU A 177 16.02 23.88 15.06
CA GLU A 177 17.19 23.80 14.19
C GLU A 177 17.01 22.77 13.08
N ARG A 178 17.41 23.16 11.86
CA ARG A 178 17.34 22.30 10.68
C ARG A 178 18.61 21.45 10.57
N GLN A 179 18.46 20.14 10.73
CA GLN A 179 19.54 19.18 10.50
C GLN A 179 19.36 18.49 9.14
N ARG A 180 20.46 18.38 8.39
CA ARG A 180 20.49 17.66 7.10
C ARG A 180 21.48 16.51 7.20
N ARG A 181 21.11 15.35 6.63
CA ARG A 181 21.92 14.15 6.57
C ARG A 181 21.97 13.65 5.14
N THR A 182 23.15 13.24 4.69
CA THR A 182 23.40 12.65 3.37
C THR A 182 24.03 11.28 3.52
N GLY A 183 24.05 10.49 2.43
CA GLY A 183 24.66 9.15 2.43
C GLY A 183 23.89 8.13 3.28
N ILE A 184 22.58 8.32 3.45
CA ILE A 184 21.71 7.36 4.17
C ILE A 184 21.62 6.07 3.35
N GLN A 185 21.63 4.90 3.99
CA GLN A 185 21.59 3.59 3.32
C GLN A 185 20.22 3.28 2.68
N ALA A 186 20.15 2.39 1.68
CA ALA A 186 18.94 2.19 0.83
C ALA A 186 18.02 1.22 1.53
N SER A 187 18.65 0.20 2.09
CA SER A 187 18.09 -0.65 3.11
C SER A 187 17.32 0.08 4.21
N TYR A 188 17.74 1.27 4.62
CA TYR A 188 17.03 2.03 5.64
C TYR A 188 15.66 2.51 5.14
N PHE A 189 15.60 3.02 3.92
CA PHE A 189 14.35 3.43 3.29
C PHE A 189 13.43 2.23 3.05
N GLN A 190 13.97 1.10 2.60
CA GLN A 190 13.19 -0.13 2.40
C GLN A 190 12.52 -0.62 3.70
N LEU A 191 13.26 -0.62 4.81
CA LEU A 191 12.75 -1.02 6.13
C LEU A 191 11.66 -0.05 6.63
N LEU A 192 11.87 1.26 6.48
CA LEU A 192 10.90 2.26 6.88
C LEU A 192 9.65 2.25 6.00
N ARG A 193 9.82 2.02 4.68
CA ARG A 193 8.72 1.84 3.73
C ARG A 193 7.87 0.64 4.14
N ALA A 194 8.50 -0.50 4.42
CA ALA A 194 7.78 -1.70 4.84
C ALA A 194 6.95 -1.42 6.10
N CYS A 195 7.51 -0.74 7.10
CA CYS A 195 6.77 -0.33 8.30
C CYS A 195 5.63 0.66 8.00
N ALA A 196 5.83 1.61 7.08
CA ALA A 196 4.82 2.60 6.70
C ALA A 196 3.66 2.01 5.90
N GLU A 197 3.91 0.93 5.14
CA GLU A 197 2.89 0.16 4.42
C GLU A 197 2.21 -0.89 5.31
N TYR A 198 2.88 -1.33 6.38
CA TYR A 198 2.37 -2.38 7.26
C TYR A 198 1.18 -1.88 8.07
N ARG A 199 0.10 -2.66 8.08
CA ARG A 199 -1.08 -2.34 8.91
C ARG A 199 -0.91 -2.93 10.30
N GLY A 200 -0.83 -2.07 11.30
CA GLY A 200 -0.57 -2.45 12.70
C GLY A 200 0.92 -2.53 12.99
N TYR A 201 1.33 -3.55 13.73
CA TYR A 201 2.68 -3.62 14.27
C TYR A 201 3.61 -4.48 13.42
N TYR A 202 4.69 -3.85 12.96
CA TYR A 202 5.74 -4.40 12.13
C TYR A 202 6.90 -4.91 13.01
N ASP A 203 7.26 -6.18 12.86
CA ASP A 203 8.51 -6.74 13.39
C ASP A 203 9.51 -6.94 12.24
N PRO A 204 10.60 -6.15 12.17
CA PRO A 204 11.62 -6.27 11.13
C PRO A 204 12.29 -7.65 11.05
N GLY A 205 12.34 -8.39 12.16
CA GLY A 205 12.98 -9.71 12.24
C GLY A 205 12.04 -10.90 12.07
N ALA A 206 10.72 -10.68 12.05
CA ALA A 206 9.73 -11.74 11.80
C ALA A 206 8.96 -11.54 10.49
N ASP A 207 8.92 -10.31 9.94
CA ASP A 207 8.30 -10.06 8.65
C ASP A 207 9.24 -10.47 7.51
N LEU A 208 8.88 -11.58 6.86
CA LEU A 208 9.62 -12.33 5.82
C LEU A 208 10.01 -11.52 4.56
N ARG A 209 9.71 -10.21 4.49
CA ARG A 209 10.07 -9.36 3.34
C ARG A 209 11.59 -9.18 3.17
N PHE A 210 12.38 -9.44 4.22
CA PHE A 210 13.82 -9.20 4.22
C PHE A 210 14.67 -10.34 4.79
N ASP A 211 14.11 -11.55 4.86
CA ASP A 211 14.87 -12.73 5.24
C ASP A 211 16.11 -12.87 4.36
N GLU A 212 17.26 -13.14 4.98
CA GLU A 212 18.59 -13.25 4.34
C GLU A 212 19.18 -11.96 3.74
N ILE A 213 18.40 -10.88 3.61
CA ILE A 213 18.88 -9.58 3.10
C ILE A 213 19.63 -8.80 4.19
N TYR A 214 19.19 -8.91 5.45
CA TYR A 214 19.81 -8.22 6.58
C TYR A 214 20.32 -9.19 7.63
N LYS A 215 21.58 -9.03 8.03
CA LYS A 215 22.17 -9.78 9.16
C LYS A 215 21.50 -9.46 10.51
N ASP A 216 20.99 -8.24 10.67
CA ASP A 216 20.24 -7.80 11.84
C ASP A 216 19.21 -6.72 11.42
N PRO A 217 18.01 -7.13 10.97
CA PRO A 217 16.98 -6.19 10.50
C PRO A 217 16.46 -5.29 11.63
N LYS A 218 16.42 -5.77 12.88
CA LYS A 218 15.97 -4.98 14.04
C LYS A 218 16.92 -3.82 14.32
N GLN A 219 18.23 -4.10 14.38
CA GLN A 219 19.22 -3.05 14.58
C GLN A 219 19.25 -2.07 13.39
N ASN A 220 19.12 -2.57 12.16
CA ASN A 220 19.06 -1.72 10.97
C ASN A 220 17.82 -0.81 10.98
N PHE A 221 16.65 -1.30 11.43
CA PHE A 221 15.46 -0.48 11.57
C PHE A 221 15.66 0.66 12.57
N VAL A 222 16.26 0.36 13.74
CA VAL A 222 16.58 1.39 14.75
C VAL A 222 17.50 2.46 14.17
N ARG A 223 18.54 2.06 13.41
CA ARG A 223 19.45 3.00 12.73
C ARG A 223 18.76 3.79 11.62
N ALA A 224 17.85 3.17 10.88
CA ALA A 224 17.04 3.82 9.86
C ALA A 224 16.17 4.92 10.47
N ARG A 225 15.44 4.59 11.55
CA ARG A 225 14.63 5.54 12.31
C ARG A 225 15.49 6.69 12.85
N GLN A 226 16.65 6.39 13.45
CA GLN A 226 17.59 7.42 13.92
C GLN A 226 18.14 8.33 12.81
N ALA A 227 18.17 7.87 11.57
CA ALA A 227 18.64 8.67 10.44
C ALA A 227 17.60 9.65 9.90
N ILE A 228 16.31 9.33 10.04
CA ILE A 228 15.22 10.02 9.35
C ILE A 228 14.23 10.68 10.33
N ASP A 229 13.78 9.94 11.34
CA ASP A 229 12.75 10.38 12.27
C ASP A 229 13.33 11.35 13.32
N VAL A 230 12.44 11.99 14.07
CA VAL A 230 12.74 12.91 15.17
C VAL A 230 12.34 12.26 16.49
N LYS A 231 13.22 12.33 17.50
CA LYS A 231 12.93 11.86 18.86
C LYS A 231 12.79 13.06 19.79
N THR A 232 11.65 13.18 20.47
CA THR A 232 11.36 14.22 21.47
C THR A 232 10.93 13.55 22.77
N ASN A 233 11.60 13.85 23.90
CA ASN A 233 11.28 13.27 25.22
C ASN A 233 11.08 11.74 25.19
N ASP A 234 12.03 11.04 24.56
CA ASP A 234 12.01 9.60 24.29
C ASP A 234 10.91 9.06 23.36
N ASN A 235 10.03 9.92 22.84
CA ASN A 235 9.02 9.55 21.86
C ASN A 235 9.48 9.88 20.42
N TRP A 236 9.35 8.92 19.52
CA TRP A 236 9.63 9.11 18.09
C TRP A 236 8.44 9.73 17.41
N LYS A 237 8.60 10.69 16.49
CA LYS A 237 7.46 11.37 15.89
C LYS A 237 6.69 10.50 14.90
N LEU A 238 7.37 9.70 14.06
CA LEU A 238 6.73 8.91 13.01
C LEU A 238 6.63 7.42 13.35
N PHE A 239 7.75 6.81 13.73
CA PHE A 239 7.88 5.35 13.86
C PHE A 239 7.92 4.96 15.34
N LYS A 240 6.72 4.72 15.90
CA LYS A 240 6.54 4.35 17.30
C LYS A 240 7.06 2.93 17.54
N SER A 241 7.49 2.65 18.75
CA SER A 241 7.90 1.31 19.16
C SER A 241 7.12 0.86 20.39
N ARG A 242 6.75 -0.41 20.43
CA ARG A 242 6.21 -1.09 21.60
C ARG A 242 7.02 -2.34 21.91
N ILE A 243 7.03 -2.77 23.16
CA ILE A 243 7.64 -4.03 23.57
C ILE A 243 6.52 -5.06 23.77
N VAL A 244 6.63 -6.21 23.10
CA VAL A 244 5.72 -7.35 23.21
C VAL A 244 6.58 -8.58 23.42
N ASP A 245 6.29 -9.43 24.41
CA ASP A 245 6.98 -10.71 24.65
C ASP A 245 8.52 -10.67 24.58
N ASN A 246 9.13 -9.60 25.11
CA ASN A 246 10.58 -9.32 25.10
C ASN A 246 11.19 -8.97 23.73
N HIS A 247 10.40 -8.66 22.71
CA HIS A 247 10.88 -8.06 21.46
C HIS A 247 10.22 -6.70 21.16
N ALA A 248 10.87 -5.91 20.31
CA ALA A 248 10.37 -4.62 19.86
C ALA A 248 9.62 -4.74 18.54
N GLU A 249 8.40 -4.20 18.51
CA GLU A 249 7.60 -4.03 17.30
C GLU A 249 7.39 -2.53 17.04
N TYR A 250 7.14 -2.19 15.78
CA TYR A 250 7.08 -0.81 15.32
C TYR A 250 5.78 -0.51 14.61
N GLU A 251 5.34 0.73 14.67
CA GLU A 251 4.14 1.19 13.98
C GLU A 251 4.42 2.54 13.34
N PHE A 252 3.96 2.71 12.11
CA PHE A 252 3.92 4.03 11.50
C PHE A 252 2.68 4.77 11.99
N SER A 253 2.86 5.55 13.05
CA SER A 253 1.80 6.30 13.72
C SER A 253 2.31 7.71 13.99
N PRO A 254 2.26 8.61 12.99
CA PRO A 254 2.76 9.97 13.12
C PRO A 254 2.07 10.76 14.22
N ASP A 255 2.84 11.54 14.98
CA ASP A 255 2.27 12.47 15.95
C ASP A 255 1.35 13.48 15.25
N PRO A 256 0.22 13.85 15.87
CA PRO A 256 -0.66 14.88 15.35
C PRO A 256 0.11 16.17 15.01
N ASN A 257 -0.22 16.79 13.88
CA ASN A 257 0.42 18.01 13.36
C ASN A 257 1.88 17.87 12.89
N THR A 258 2.48 16.67 12.94
CA THR A 258 3.80 16.46 12.33
C THR A 258 3.68 16.51 10.82
N SER A 259 4.34 17.50 10.20
CA SER A 259 4.44 17.55 8.74
C SER A 259 5.62 16.71 8.27
N PHE A 260 5.39 15.84 7.31
CA PHE A 260 6.45 15.01 6.76
C PHE A 260 6.25 14.64 5.29
N ALA A 261 7.35 14.30 4.63
CA ALA A 261 7.36 13.63 3.34
C ALA A 261 8.47 12.57 3.34
N LEU A 262 8.09 11.31 3.14
CA LEU A 262 9.03 10.21 2.95
C LEU A 262 8.91 9.72 1.51
N VAL A 263 9.98 9.87 0.74
CA VAL A 263 10.06 9.52 -0.68
C VAL A 263 10.87 8.25 -0.84
N PHE A 264 10.26 7.26 -1.49
CA PHE A 264 10.82 5.93 -1.73
C PHE A 264 10.95 5.66 -3.22
N GLN A 265 11.89 4.78 -3.57
CA GLN A 265 11.96 4.24 -4.92
C GLN A 265 10.71 3.41 -5.24
N PRO A 266 10.26 3.41 -6.51
CA PRO A 266 9.19 2.53 -6.96
C PRO A 266 9.58 1.09 -6.70
N THR A 267 8.63 0.28 -6.23
CA THR A 267 8.83 -1.17 -6.11
C THR A 267 8.72 -1.79 -7.48
N SER A 268 9.72 -2.58 -7.83
CA SER A 268 9.73 -3.44 -9.03
C SER A 268 8.97 -4.74 -8.80
#